data_AF-A0A6A6MZT2-F1
#
_entry.id   AF-A0A6A6MZT2-F1
#
_cell.length_a   1.000
_cell.length_b   1.000
_cell.length_c   1.000
_cell.angle_alpha   90.00
_cell.angle_beta   90.00
_cell.angle_gamma   90.00
#
_symmetry.space_group_name_H-M   'P 1'
#
loop_
_entity.id
_entity.type
_entity.pdbx_description
1 polymer ?
#
loop_
_entity_poly.entity_id
_entity_poly.type
_entity_poly.pdbx_seq_one_letter_code
_entity_poly.pdbx_strand_id
1 'polypeptide(L)'
;MSSLAAARADNFYYPPEWTPKQIWSFTMKSACCKHEIVIQTDPKNCEYVIISGAQRKNAEFDVEEKRLHFLQMKEEDLQKKKEAEPVLVQLQRVSDARHSDDCALHKALQAQLRSQKKRVAEEEFASSKMGLGIRLLPTTKEDVALQHM
;
A
#
# COMPACT_ATOMS: atom_id res chain seq x y z
N MET A 1 -7.93 37.07 19.05
CA MET A 1 -6.94 36.74 17.99
C MET A 1 -5.56 36.97 18.58
N SER A 2 -5.00 35.99 19.30
CA SER A 2 -3.68 36.11 19.95
C SER A 2 -2.61 36.02 18.88
N SER A 3 -1.86 37.10 18.66
CA SER A 3 -0.80 37.19 17.66
C SER A 3 0.35 36.25 18.01
N LEU A 4 0.60 35.26 17.14
CA LEU A 4 1.80 34.42 17.14
C LEU A 4 3.01 35.29 16.75
N ALA A 5 3.60 35.98 17.72
CA ALA A 5 4.91 36.61 17.56
C ALA A 5 6.00 35.55 17.75
N ALA A 6 6.19 34.70 16.73
CA ALA A 6 7.31 33.78 16.67
C ALA A 6 8.50 34.48 15.98
N ALA A 7 9.57 34.74 16.72
CA ALA A 7 10.80 35.26 16.13
C ALA A 7 11.45 34.16 15.27
N ARG A 8 11.39 34.33 13.95
CA ARG A 8 11.94 33.42 12.94
C ARG A 8 13.39 33.80 12.65
N ALA A 9 14.34 33.11 13.26
CA ALA A 9 15.73 33.12 12.79
C ALA A 9 16.10 31.78 12.15
N ASP A 10 15.77 30.63 12.78
CA ASP A 10 16.35 29.34 12.39
C ASP A 10 15.33 28.19 12.26
N ASN A 11 14.07 28.48 11.93
CA ASN A 11 12.98 27.48 11.84
C ASN A 11 12.61 26.80 13.19
N PHE A 12 13.18 27.26 14.30
CA PHE A 12 12.82 26.88 15.67
C PHE A 12 11.88 27.93 16.28
N TYR A 13 10.77 27.49 16.88
CA TYR A 13 9.80 28.36 17.57
C TYR A 13 10.26 28.58 19.01
N TYR A 14 10.77 29.77 19.31
CA TYR A 14 11.09 30.19 20.67
C TYR A 14 9.99 31.11 21.21
N PRO A 15 9.40 30.83 22.39
CA PRO A 15 8.44 31.73 23.01
C PRO A 15 9.10 33.07 23.40
N PRO A 16 8.35 34.17 23.49
CA PRO A 16 8.90 35.52 23.70
C PRO A 16 9.63 35.70 25.05
N GLU A 17 9.39 34.83 26.03
CA GLU A 17 10.14 34.80 27.30
C GLU A 17 11.45 33.99 27.24
N TRP A 18 11.76 33.34 26.11
CA TRP A 18 12.96 32.53 25.97
C TRP A 18 14.20 33.39 25.75
N THR A 19 15.22 33.19 26.59
CA THR A 19 16.53 33.82 26.42
C THR A 19 17.63 32.75 26.33
N PRO A 20 18.55 32.81 25.35
CA PRO A 20 19.63 31.83 25.18
C PRO A 20 20.73 31.93 26.27
N LYS A 21 20.48 32.68 27.35
CA LYS A 21 21.39 32.83 28.49
C LYS A 21 21.13 31.80 29.58
N GLN A 22 19.96 31.16 29.57
CA GLN A 22 19.60 30.17 30.57
C GLN A 22 20.16 28.80 30.19
N ILE A 23 21.04 28.28 31.04
CA ILE A 23 21.59 26.92 30.93
C ILE A 23 20.77 26.03 31.85
N TRP A 24 20.15 25.00 31.28
CA TRP A 24 19.41 23.99 32.02
C TRP A 24 20.28 22.77 32.25
N SER A 25 20.22 22.20 33.46
CA SER A 25 20.82 20.91 33.79
C SER A 25 19.74 19.87 34.07
N PHE A 26 19.92 18.69 33.49
CA PHE A 26 19.04 17.55 33.67
C PHE A 26 19.85 16.39 34.26
N THR A 27 19.29 15.73 35.26
CA THR A 27 19.89 14.54 35.86
C THR A 27 19.01 13.32 35.58
N MET A 28 19.64 12.21 35.19
CA MET A 28 18.96 10.93 34.99
C MET A 28 19.83 9.79 35.54
N LYS A 29 19.20 8.67 35.88
CA LYS A 29 19.92 7.49 36.38
C LYS A 29 20.07 6.45 35.28
N SER A 30 21.28 5.92 35.13
CA SER A 30 21.54 4.80 34.23
C SER A 30 20.75 3.55 34.65
N ALA A 31 20.18 2.85 33.68
CA ALA A 31 19.37 1.65 33.94
C ALA A 31 20.19 0.50 34.55
N CYS A 32 21.47 0.36 34.19
CA CYS A 32 22.29 -0.78 34.61
C CYS A 32 22.91 -0.63 36.00
N CYS A 33 23.36 0.56 36.37
CA CYS A 33 24.12 0.80 37.60
C CYS A 33 23.53 1.89 38.49
N LYS A 34 22.38 2.47 38.11
CA LYS A 34 21.74 3.62 38.78
C LYS A 34 22.67 4.84 38.94
N HIS A 35 23.76 4.88 38.19
CA HIS A 35 24.72 5.99 38.18
C HIS A 35 24.07 7.25 37.61
N GLU A 36 24.38 8.40 38.19
CA GLU A 36 23.79 9.68 37.80
C GLU A 36 24.51 10.25 36.58
N ILE A 37 23.75 10.49 35.52
CA ILE A 37 24.20 11.15 34.29
C ILE A 37 23.67 12.57 34.32
N VAL A 38 24.57 13.54 34.20
CA VAL A 38 24.26 14.97 34.19
C VAL A 38 24.49 15.52 32.78
N ILE A 39 23.45 16.12 32.21
CA ILE A 39 23.46 16.72 30.88
C ILE A 39 23.07 18.19 30.99
N GLN A 40 23.76 19.07 30.26
CA GLN A 40 23.44 20.48 30.17
C GLN A 40 23.13 20.91 28.73
N THR A 41 22.25 21.90 28.59
CA THR A 41 21.97 22.56 27.31
C THR A 41 23.02 23.61 27.01
N ASP A 42 23.56 23.61 25.79
CA ASP A 42 24.43 24.66 25.28
C ASP A 42 23.72 25.48 24.19
N PRO A 43 23.13 26.65 24.54
CA PRO A 43 22.36 27.47 23.59
C PRO A 43 23.17 28.03 22.42
N LYS A 44 24.50 28.07 22.53
CA LYS A 44 25.40 28.57 21.47
C LYS A 44 25.61 27.59 20.32
N ASN A 45 25.61 26.29 20.61
CA ASN A 45 25.85 25.24 19.61
C ASN A 45 24.57 24.44 19.31
N CYS A 46 23.44 24.76 19.96
CA CYS A 46 22.20 23.99 19.87
C CYS A 46 22.38 22.51 20.21
N GLU A 47 23.28 22.19 21.15
CA GLU A 47 23.64 20.82 21.54
C GLU A 47 23.40 20.59 23.03
N TYR A 48 23.34 19.31 23.40
CA TYR A 48 23.37 18.85 24.79
C TYR A 48 24.75 18.27 25.10
N VAL A 49 25.38 18.77 26.16
CA VAL A 49 26.71 18.34 26.59
C VAL A 49 26.60 17.50 27.86
N ILE A 50 27.27 16.35 27.85
CA ILE A 50 27.35 15.46 29.00
C ILE A 50 28.48 15.95 29.90
N ILE A 51 28.16 16.20 31.17
CA ILE A 51 29.11 16.71 32.17
C ILE A 51 29.67 15.57 33.01
N SER A 52 28.81 14.63 33.39
CA SER A 52 29.21 13.48 34.21
C SER A 52 28.37 12.25 33.91
N GLY A 53 28.96 11.08 34.18
CA GLY A 53 28.28 9.79 34.21
C GLY A 53 28.06 9.10 32.87
N ALA A 54 28.36 9.74 31.74
CA ALA A 54 28.37 9.10 30.43
C ALA A 54 29.40 9.75 29.47
N GLN A 55 29.69 9.07 28.36
CA GLN A 55 30.51 9.59 27.27
C GLN A 55 29.68 9.62 25.98
N ARG A 56 29.86 10.67 25.16
CA ARG A 56 29.22 10.79 23.85
C ARG A 56 29.80 9.71 22.93
N LYS A 57 28.94 8.85 22.37
CA LYS A 57 29.33 7.91 21.33
C LYS A 57 29.45 8.65 20.01
N ASN A 58 30.67 9.02 19.62
CA ASN A 58 30.92 9.54 18.29
C ASN A 58 31.07 8.36 17.33
N ALA A 59 30.03 8.09 16.53
CA ALA A 59 30.14 7.23 15.37
C ALA A 59 30.65 8.09 14.21
N GLU A 60 31.90 7.88 13.79
CA GLU A 60 32.42 8.46 12.56
C GLU A 60 31.68 7.81 11.40
N PHE A 61 30.73 8.54 10.83
CA PHE A 61 30.07 8.12 9.61
C PHE A 61 30.90 8.66 8.45
N ASP A 62 31.65 7.79 7.78
CA ASP A 62 32.32 8.17 6.55
C ASP A 62 31.27 8.49 5.48
N VAL A 63 31.29 9.74 5.03
CA VAL A 63 30.33 10.26 4.06
C VAL A 63 30.63 9.70 2.67
N GLU A 64 31.91 9.42 2.38
CA GLU A 64 32.34 8.93 1.07
C GLU A 64 31.94 7.46 0.84
N GLU A 65 32.08 6.59 1.85
CA GLU A 65 31.59 5.20 1.78
C GLU A 65 30.07 5.14 1.50
N LYS A 66 29.27 5.96 2.18
CA LYS A 66 27.82 6.04 1.92
C LYS A 66 27.52 6.52 0.51
N ARG A 67 28.22 7.55 0.03
CA ARG A 67 28.05 8.08 -1.34
C ARG A 67 28.35 7.01 -2.37
N LEU A 68 29.42 6.24 -2.18
CA LEU A 68 29.79 5.13 -3.05
C LEU A 68 28.70 4.05 -3.08
N HIS A 69 28.19 3.66 -1.91
CA HIS A 69 27.12 2.67 -1.82
C HIS A 69 25.82 3.15 -2.51
N PHE A 70 25.46 4.44 -2.36
CA PHE A 70 24.32 5.02 -3.08
C PHE A 70 24.49 5.01 -4.60
N LEU A 71 25.72 5.22 -5.09
CA LEU A 71 26.02 5.16 -6.53
C LEU A 71 25.93 3.72 -7.06
N GLN A 72 26.47 2.75 -6.33
CA GLN A 72 26.38 1.33 -6.68
C GLN A 72 24.93 0.85 -6.76
N MET A 73 24.10 1.18 -5.77
CA MET A 73 22.67 0.83 -5.78
C MET A 73 21.94 1.41 -7.00
N LYS A 74 22.23 2.67 -7.37
CA LYS A 74 21.62 3.30 -8.56
C LYS A 74 21.97 2.57 -9.85
N GLU A 75 23.22 2.10 -9.98
CA GLU A 75 23.66 1.37 -11.16
C GLU A 75 23.01 -0.01 -11.25
N GLU A 76 22.92 -0.73 -10.13
CA GLU A 76 22.20 -2.00 -10.04
C GLU A 76 20.71 -1.89 -10.38
N ASP A 77 20.04 -0.84 -9.90
CA ASP A 77 18.62 -0.62 -10.18
C ASP A 77 18.37 -0.29 -11.66
N LEU A 78 19.27 0.47 -12.29
CA LEU A 78 19.21 0.72 -13.73
C LEU A 78 19.42 -0.56 -14.54
N GLN A 79 20.31 -1.44 -14.09
CA GLN A 79 20.58 -2.71 -14.75
C GLN A 79 19.38 -3.66 -14.64
N LYS A 80 18.81 -3.81 -13.43
CA LYS A 80 17.58 -4.59 -13.21
C LYS A 80 16.42 -4.08 -14.07
N LYS A 81 16.28 -2.76 -14.22
CA LYS A 81 15.26 -2.16 -15.09
C LYS A 81 15.45 -2.61 -16.56
N LYS A 82 16.67 -2.52 -17.10
CA LYS A 82 16.98 -2.92 -18.48
C LYS A 82 16.71 -4.41 -18.72
N GLU A 83 17.04 -5.24 -17.73
CA GLU A 83 16.83 -6.70 -17.81
C GLU A 83 15.34 -7.08 -17.71
N ALA A 84 14.57 -6.37 -16.88
CA ALA A 84 13.13 -6.62 -16.72
C ALA A 84 12.27 -6.05 -17.86
N GLU A 85 12.70 -4.97 -18.51
CA GLU A 85 11.97 -4.29 -19.59
C GLU A 85 11.45 -5.21 -20.70
N PRO A 86 12.25 -6.10 -21.33
CA PRO A 86 11.75 -6.97 -22.39
C PRO A 86 10.68 -7.96 -21.90
N VAL A 87 10.85 -8.50 -20.69
CA VAL A 87 9.89 -9.45 -20.09
C VAL A 87 8.58 -8.73 -19.79
N LEU A 88 8.64 -7.51 -19.25
CA LEU A 88 7.45 -6.70 -18.97
C LEU A 88 6.67 -6.39 -20.25
N VAL A 89 7.37 -6.03 -21.33
CA VAL A 89 6.74 -5.79 -22.64
C VAL A 89 6.08 -7.05 -23.18
N GLN A 90 6.71 -8.22 -23.04
CA GLN A 90 6.12 -9.49 -23.44
C GLN A 90 4.86 -9.84 -22.64
N LEU A 91 4.92 -9.69 -21.31
CA LEU A 91 3.77 -9.93 -20.43
C LEU A 91 2.61 -9.00 -20.75
N GLN A 92 2.90 -7.72 -21.01
CA GLN A 92 1.88 -6.76 -21.41
C GLN A 92 1.21 -7.18 -22.73
N ARG A 93 1.98 -7.57 -23.75
CA ARG A 93 1.42 -8.06 -25.02
C ARG A 93 0.50 -9.27 -24.83
N VAL A 94 0.90 -10.23 -24.00
CA VAL A 94 0.08 -11.43 -23.70
C VAL A 94 -1.18 -11.04 -22.93
N SER A 95 -1.07 -10.10 -21.99
CA SER A 95 -2.22 -9.59 -21.23
C SER A 95 -3.21 -8.89 -22.15
N ASP A 96 -2.76 -7.94 -22.96
CA ASP A 96 -3.59 -7.16 -23.88
C ASP A 96 -4.27 -8.07 -24.91
N ALA A 97 -3.57 -9.08 -25.44
CA ALA A 97 -4.15 -10.05 -26.37
C ALA A 97 -5.22 -10.96 -25.73
N ARG A 98 -5.11 -11.24 -24.43
CA ARG A 98 -6.11 -12.05 -23.70
C ARG A 98 -7.31 -11.22 -23.28
N HIS A 99 -7.08 -9.98 -22.86
CA HIS A 99 -8.10 -9.12 -22.24
C HIS A 99 -8.71 -8.12 -23.23
N SER A 100 -8.34 -8.15 -24.52
CA SER A 100 -8.88 -7.25 -25.54
C SER A 100 -10.41 -7.30 -25.61
N ASP A 101 -10.99 -8.49 -25.41
CA ASP A 101 -12.41 -8.76 -25.63
C ASP A 101 -13.18 -9.26 -24.40
N ASP A 102 -12.60 -9.15 -23.19
CA ASP A 102 -13.21 -9.68 -21.96
C ASP A 102 -14.65 -9.19 -21.74
N CYS A 103 -14.90 -7.90 -21.98
CA CYS A 103 -16.22 -7.32 -21.82
C CYS A 103 -17.22 -7.83 -22.88
N ALA A 104 -16.77 -8.05 -24.12
CA ALA A 104 -17.62 -8.58 -25.19
C ALA A 104 -17.97 -10.05 -24.93
N LEU A 105 -16.98 -10.86 -24.55
CA LEU A 105 -17.16 -12.26 -24.20
C LEU A 105 -18.08 -12.42 -22.98
N HIS A 106 -17.86 -11.61 -21.93
CA HIS A 106 -18.70 -11.62 -20.73
C HIS A 106 -20.15 -11.24 -21.02
N LYS A 107 -20.37 -10.22 -21.85
CA LYS A 107 -21.72 -9.83 -22.29
C LYS A 107 -22.41 -10.94 -23.08
N ALA A 108 -21.69 -11.59 -24.01
CA ALA A 108 -22.22 -12.71 -24.79
C ALA A 108 -22.60 -13.89 -23.88
N LEU A 109 -21.71 -14.27 -22.96
CA LEU A 109 -21.95 -15.36 -22.00
C LEU A 109 -23.14 -15.03 -21.09
N GLN A 110 -23.22 -13.80 -20.56
CA GLN A 110 -24.35 -13.38 -19.75
C GLN A 110 -25.67 -13.42 -20.53
N ALA A 111 -25.68 -12.99 -21.80
CA ALA A 111 -26.87 -13.05 -22.63
C ALA A 111 -27.35 -14.50 -22.82
N GLN A 112 -26.43 -15.44 -23.07
CA GLN A 112 -26.74 -16.87 -23.14
C GLN A 112 -27.26 -17.43 -21.82
N LEU A 113 -26.62 -17.10 -20.69
CA LEU A 113 -27.06 -17.57 -19.37
C LEU A 113 -28.43 -16.99 -18.98
N ARG A 114 -28.73 -15.74 -19.35
CA ARG A 114 -30.04 -15.12 -19.12
C ARG A 114 -31.12 -15.82 -19.94
N SER A 115 -30.87 -16.13 -21.21
CA SER A 115 -31.83 -16.86 -22.04
C SER A 115 -32.05 -18.28 -21.53
N GLN A 116 -30.99 -18.97 -21.11
CA GLN A 116 -31.10 -20.29 -20.47
C GLN A 116 -31.90 -20.22 -19.17
N LYS A 117 -31.61 -19.27 -18.27
CA LYS A 117 -32.38 -19.09 -17.02
C LYS A 117 -33.85 -18.80 -17.27
N LYS A 118 -34.17 -17.99 -18.29
CA LYS A 118 -35.56 -17.73 -18.69
C LYS A 118 -36.26 -19.01 -19.13
N ARG A 119 -35.62 -19.82 -19.98
CA ARG A 119 -36.17 -21.11 -20.42
C ARG A 119 -36.40 -22.08 -19.26
N VAL A 120 -35.44 -22.19 -18.34
CA VAL A 120 -35.56 -23.04 -17.15
C VAL A 120 -36.75 -22.59 -16.28
N ALA A 121 -36.90 -21.28 -16.07
CA ALA A 121 -38.01 -20.74 -15.29
C ALA A 121 -39.38 -21.03 -15.94
N GLU A 122 -39.48 -20.98 -17.27
CA GLU A 122 -40.69 -21.35 -18.01
C GLU A 122 -40.99 -22.86 -17.87
N GLU A 123 -39.97 -23.72 -17.96
CA GLU A 123 -40.08 -25.18 -17.76
C GLU A 123 -40.53 -25.53 -16.33
N GLU A 124 -39.96 -24.88 -15.32
CA GLU A 124 -40.34 -25.06 -13.91
C GLU A 124 -41.74 -24.53 -13.62
N PHE A 125 -42.15 -23.41 -14.24
CA PHE A 125 -43.50 -22.89 -14.15
C PHE A 125 -44.53 -23.84 -14.78
N ALA A 126 -44.23 -24.39 -15.97
CA ALA A 126 -45.08 -25.37 -16.63
C ALA A 126 -45.23 -26.65 -15.78
N SER A 127 -44.14 -27.12 -15.20
CA SER A 127 -44.14 -28.26 -14.27
C SER A 127 -45.02 -28.01 -13.05
N SER A 128 -44.82 -26.85 -12.40
CA SER A 128 -45.59 -26.45 -11.23
C SER A 128 -47.09 -26.34 -11.54
N LYS A 129 -47.45 -25.81 -12.73
CA LYS A 129 -48.84 -25.73 -13.18
C LYS A 129 -49.49 -27.10 -13.38
N MET A 130 -48.71 -28.11 -13.75
CA MET A 130 -49.15 -29.50 -13.87
C MET A 130 -49.09 -30.26 -12.53
N GLY A 131 -48.62 -29.62 -11.44
CA GLY A 131 -48.45 -30.26 -10.13
C GLY A 131 -47.25 -31.21 -10.06
N LEU A 132 -46.31 -31.11 -11.01
CA LEU A 132 -45.11 -31.95 -11.09
C LEU A 132 -43.96 -31.26 -10.35
N GLY A 133 -43.24 -32.01 -9.51
CA GLY A 133 -42.11 -31.51 -8.71
C GLY A 133 -40.74 -31.64 -9.39
N ILE A 134 -40.70 -31.78 -10.71
CA ILE A 134 -39.50 -32.12 -11.49
C ILE A 134 -39.41 -31.20 -12.71
N ARG A 135 -38.22 -30.72 -13.06
CA ARG A 135 -38.01 -29.89 -14.26
C ARG A 135 -38.41 -30.63 -15.54
N LEU A 136 -39.30 -30.02 -16.34
CA LEU A 136 -39.71 -30.58 -17.63
C LEU A 136 -38.59 -30.40 -18.67
N LEU A 137 -38.35 -31.45 -19.45
CA LEU A 137 -37.43 -31.40 -20.58
C LEU A 137 -38.10 -30.73 -21.80
N PRO A 138 -37.33 -30.12 -22.71
CA PRO A 138 -37.86 -29.59 -23.95
C PRO A 138 -38.55 -30.69 -24.76
N THR A 139 -39.70 -30.39 -25.34
CA THR A 139 -40.41 -31.30 -26.24
C THR A 139 -39.56 -31.63 -27.45
N THR A 140 -39.34 -32.91 -27.69
CA THR A 140 -38.63 -33.38 -28.88
C THR A 140 -39.58 -33.49 -30.07
N LYS A 141 -39.04 -33.63 -31.28
CA LYS A 141 -39.86 -33.79 -32.49
C LYS A 141 -40.70 -35.06 -32.49
N GLU A 142 -40.22 -36.08 -31.77
CA GLU A 142 -40.90 -37.37 -31.62
C GLU A 142 -42.14 -37.24 -30.72
N ASP A 143 -42.07 -36.42 -29.67
CA ASP A 143 -43.20 -36.14 -28.78
C ASP A 143 -44.36 -35.43 -29.51
N VAL A 144 -44.04 -34.54 -30.46
CA VAL A 144 -45.05 -33.82 -31.26
C VAL A 144 -45.76 -34.75 -32.25
N ALA A 145 -45.07 -35.75 -32.80
CA ALA A 145 -45.67 -36.72 -33.71
C ALA A 145 -46.72 -37.62 -33.00
N LEU A 146 -46.53 -37.87 -31.70
CA LEU A 146 -47.46 -38.63 -30.87
C LEU A 146 -48.65 -37.81 -30.36
N GLN A 147 -48.59 -36.47 -30.38
CA GLN A 147 -49.70 -35.59 -29.97
C GLN A 147 -50.82 -35.44 -31.03
N HIS A 148 -50.58 -35.87 -32.27
CA HIS A 148 -51.52 -35.75 -33.39
C HIS A 148 -52.11 -37.09 -33.88
N MET A 149 -51.92 -38.17 -33.12
CA MET A 149 -52.63 -39.45 -33.27
C MET A 149 -53.72 -39.57 -32.21
#